data_AF-A0A651EKU1-F1
#
_entry.id   AF-A0A651EKU1-F1
#
_cell.length_a   1.000
_cell.length_b   1.000
_cell.length_c   1.000
_cell.angle_alpha   90.00
_cell.angle_beta   90.00
_cell.angle_gamma   90.00
#
_symmetry.space_group_name_H-M   'P 1'
#
loop_
_entity.id
_entity.type
_entity.pdbx_description
1 polymer ?
#
loop_
_entity_poly.entity_id
_entity_poly.type
_entity_poly.pdbx_seq_one_letter_code
_entity_poly.pdbx_strand_id
1 'polypeptide(L)'
;MSSLLTNTSAMVSLQTLRVINKDLGATQNQISTGMRIANARDNAALWSIATVMRSDVTGFKAISESLALGSATLNVGRDGAETVASLLDQLKGRVVTAQEENVDRNKVQADVRELVDQIRVVVAGSQFNGLNLLNGDREVSVLASMNRSAVAGLPDDVAPDYVKFRTQDLSTTAGVEGGGGPIPDAMSIEAPVGFTNPLAAGEDLEIEFPARAVNAGDSYRITLTNTDGDDFIYLYVAAQGDTLNDVVSGLARQISLDAPDDGGGRVAVTRAADPTTQAPRLSFRSDTEDYTVALGTQTGSTEPTGRLRGIDKFDVSTDRGAAAALQAMEHFIQSAINAAAHFGSAQGSVDSADMFVGRLIDSLTEGVGALVDADMEAASARLQALQVQQQLGIQALSIANQQPQNILALFQ
;
A
#
# COMPACT_ATOMS: atom_id res chain seq x y z
N MET A 1 -27.75 -68.64 -42.42
CA MET A 1 -28.26 -69.59 -41.40
C MET A 1 -29.25 -68.85 -40.52
N SER A 2 -30.55 -68.97 -40.79
CA SER A 2 -31.60 -68.33 -40.00
C SER A 2 -31.95 -69.21 -38.79
N SER A 3 -31.54 -68.80 -37.60
CA SER A 3 -32.01 -69.38 -36.34
C SER A 3 -33.27 -68.64 -35.89
N LEU A 4 -34.35 -69.36 -35.56
CA LEU A 4 -35.60 -68.80 -35.00
C LEU A 4 -35.45 -68.38 -33.53
N LEU A 5 -34.52 -69.00 -32.81
CA LEU A 5 -34.33 -68.79 -31.37
C LEU A 5 -33.39 -67.61 -31.04
N THR A 6 -32.53 -67.23 -31.99
CA THR A 6 -31.54 -66.15 -31.79
C THR A 6 -31.51 -65.25 -33.02
N ASN A 7 -32.00 -64.02 -32.83
CA ASN A 7 -31.99 -62.99 -33.87
C ASN A 7 -30.70 -62.17 -33.79
N THR A 8 -29.69 -62.59 -34.54
CA THR A 8 -28.37 -61.93 -34.55
C THR A 8 -28.40 -60.54 -35.16
N SER A 9 -29.27 -60.26 -36.14
CA SER A 9 -29.42 -58.93 -36.73
C SER A 9 -30.04 -57.93 -35.74
N ALA A 10 -31.04 -58.36 -34.97
CA ALA A 10 -31.62 -57.54 -33.90
C ALA A 10 -30.62 -57.27 -32.75
N MET A 11 -29.78 -58.25 -32.39
CA MET A 11 -28.74 -58.06 -31.36
C MET A 11 -27.69 -57.02 -31.77
N VAL A 12 -27.22 -57.06 -33.03
CA VAL A 12 -26.28 -56.07 -33.56
C VAL A 12 -26.94 -54.68 -33.62
N SER A 13 -28.17 -54.59 -34.10
CA SER A 13 -28.92 -53.32 -34.11
C SER A 13 -29.12 -52.75 -32.70
N LEU A 14 -29.40 -53.60 -31.71
CA LEU A 14 -29.54 -53.19 -30.31
C LEU A 14 -28.20 -52.72 -29.70
N GLN A 15 -27.09 -53.38 -30.05
CA GLN A 15 -25.75 -52.93 -29.65
C GLN A 15 -25.43 -51.55 -30.23
N THR A 16 -25.70 -51.34 -31.52
CA THR A 16 -25.54 -50.03 -32.18
C THR A 16 -26.45 -48.97 -31.54
N LEU A 17 -27.71 -49.31 -31.23
CA LEU A 17 -28.64 -48.39 -30.56
C LEU A 17 -28.15 -48.00 -29.15
N ARG A 18 -27.57 -48.93 -28.40
CA ARG A 18 -26.96 -48.63 -27.08
C ARG A 18 -25.77 -47.68 -27.20
N VAL A 19 -24.95 -47.84 -28.24
CA VAL A 19 -23.83 -46.92 -28.52
C VAL A 19 -24.35 -45.53 -28.88
N ILE A 20 -25.35 -45.43 -29.78
CA ILE A 20 -25.95 -44.14 -30.15
C ILE A 20 -26.56 -43.44 -28.94
N ASN A 21 -27.29 -44.16 -28.08
CA ASN A 21 -27.87 -43.59 -26.86
C ASN A 21 -26.79 -43.11 -25.87
N LYS A 22 -25.67 -43.83 -25.76
CA LYS A 22 -24.53 -43.41 -24.94
C LYS A 22 -23.90 -42.12 -25.47
N ASP A 23 -23.68 -42.04 -26.78
CA ASP A 23 -23.08 -40.86 -27.43
C ASP A 23 -24.02 -39.66 -27.40
N LEU A 24 -25.33 -39.89 -27.50
CA LEU A 24 -26.36 -38.87 -27.37
C LEU A 24 -26.40 -38.29 -25.96
N GLY A 25 -26.33 -39.14 -24.94
CA GLY A 25 -26.20 -38.70 -23.54
C GLY A 25 -24.90 -37.93 -23.28
N ALA A 26 -23.77 -38.36 -23.86
CA ALA A 26 -22.50 -37.63 -23.75
C ALA A 26 -22.57 -36.25 -24.42
N THR A 27 -23.12 -36.16 -25.63
CA THR A 27 -23.26 -34.89 -26.36
C THR A 27 -24.24 -33.95 -25.67
N GLN A 28 -25.33 -34.47 -25.09
CA GLN A 28 -26.24 -33.70 -24.24
C GLN A 28 -25.55 -33.13 -23.01
N ASN A 29 -24.70 -33.92 -22.34
CA ASN A 29 -23.92 -33.44 -21.21
C ASN A 29 -22.94 -32.34 -21.61
N GLN A 30 -22.28 -32.48 -22.76
CA GLN A 30 -21.38 -31.44 -23.29
C GLN A 30 -22.14 -30.13 -23.57
N ILE A 31 -23.31 -30.22 -24.20
CA ILE A 31 -24.16 -29.04 -24.47
C ILE A 31 -24.70 -28.41 -23.19
N SER A 32 -25.10 -29.23 -22.20
CA SER A 32 -25.64 -28.74 -20.94
C SER A 32 -24.58 -28.11 -20.02
N THR A 33 -23.34 -28.60 -20.07
CA THR A 33 -22.24 -28.11 -19.22
C THR A 33 -21.35 -27.09 -19.92
N GLY A 34 -21.44 -26.99 -21.25
CA GLY A 34 -20.50 -26.22 -22.08
C GLY A 34 -19.09 -26.82 -22.14
N MET A 35 -18.85 -27.96 -21.48
CA MET A 35 -17.51 -28.55 -21.32
C MET A 35 -17.42 -29.89 -22.04
N ARG A 36 -16.32 -30.10 -22.76
CA ARG A 36 -15.93 -31.39 -23.34
C ARG A 36 -15.51 -32.39 -22.27
N ILE A 37 -14.88 -31.92 -21.19
CA ILE A 37 -14.43 -32.73 -20.04
C ILE A 37 -15.07 -32.16 -18.76
N ALA A 38 -16.27 -32.63 -18.42
CA ALA A 38 -16.96 -32.12 -17.22
C ALA A 38 -16.42 -32.78 -15.94
N ASN A 39 -16.06 -34.06 -16.01
CA ASN A 39 -15.76 -34.87 -14.83
C ASN A 39 -14.41 -35.59 -14.98
N ALA A 40 -13.80 -35.99 -13.86
CA ALA A 40 -12.57 -36.80 -13.85
C ALA A 40 -12.71 -38.15 -14.59
N ARG A 41 -13.95 -38.65 -14.77
CA ARG A 41 -14.24 -39.87 -15.54
C ARG A 41 -14.01 -39.71 -17.04
N ASP A 42 -14.13 -38.50 -17.58
CA ASP A 42 -14.02 -38.25 -19.01
C ASP A 42 -12.54 -38.18 -19.43
N ASN A 43 -11.72 -37.49 -18.62
CA ASN A 43 -10.25 -37.52 -18.73
C ASN A 43 -9.63 -36.99 -17.42
N ALA A 44 -9.12 -37.91 -16.58
CA ALA A 44 -8.59 -37.56 -15.26
C ALA A 44 -7.40 -36.58 -15.33
N ALA A 45 -6.51 -36.74 -16.31
CA ALA A 45 -5.32 -35.91 -16.43
C ALA A 45 -5.70 -34.46 -16.79
N LEU A 46 -6.46 -34.26 -17.87
CA LEU A 46 -6.87 -32.91 -18.29
C LEU A 46 -7.80 -32.24 -17.26
N TRP A 47 -8.71 -33.01 -16.65
CA TRP A 47 -9.59 -32.49 -15.61
C TRP A 47 -8.83 -31.99 -14.38
N SER A 48 -7.79 -32.72 -13.95
CA SER A 48 -6.97 -32.32 -12.80
C SER A 48 -6.19 -31.03 -13.06
N ILE A 49 -5.57 -30.90 -14.24
CA ILE A 49 -4.84 -29.69 -14.64
C ILE A 49 -5.79 -28.49 -14.70
N ALA A 50 -6.93 -28.65 -15.37
CA ALA A 50 -7.91 -27.58 -15.51
C ALA A 50 -8.56 -27.16 -14.19
N THR A 51 -8.76 -28.10 -13.26
CA THR A 51 -9.29 -27.79 -11.93
C THR A 51 -8.28 -27.02 -11.09
N VAL A 52 -6.99 -27.36 -11.17
CA VAL A 52 -5.91 -26.58 -10.54
C VAL A 52 -5.86 -25.17 -11.14
N MET A 53 -5.82 -25.04 -12.46
CA MET A 53 -5.81 -23.72 -13.12
C MET A 53 -7.06 -22.89 -12.78
N ARG A 54 -8.24 -23.50 -12.67
CA ARG A 54 -9.47 -22.82 -12.24
C ARG A 54 -9.40 -22.35 -10.79
N SER A 55 -8.81 -23.17 -9.91
CA SER A 55 -8.53 -22.79 -8.52
C SER A 55 -7.56 -21.61 -8.45
N ASP A 56 -6.52 -21.62 -9.29
CA ASP A 56 -5.54 -20.54 -9.37
C ASP A 56 -6.21 -19.24 -9.85
N VAL A 57 -7.08 -19.30 -10.87
CA VAL A 57 -7.89 -18.15 -11.32
C VAL A 57 -8.74 -17.58 -10.19
N THR A 58 -9.38 -18.41 -9.38
CA THR A 58 -10.14 -17.94 -8.21
C THR A 58 -9.23 -17.27 -7.18
N GLY A 59 -8.03 -17.83 -6.93
CA GLY A 59 -7.02 -17.20 -6.07
C GLY A 59 -6.58 -15.83 -6.57
N PHE A 60 -6.24 -15.72 -7.86
CA PHE A 60 -5.83 -14.45 -8.48
C PHE A 60 -6.95 -13.40 -8.49
N LYS A 61 -8.22 -13.80 -8.63
CA LYS A 61 -9.36 -12.87 -8.47
C LYS A 61 -9.42 -12.27 -7.06
N ALA A 62 -9.23 -13.08 -6.02
CA ALA A 62 -9.17 -12.59 -4.65
C ALA A 62 -7.97 -11.65 -4.42
N ILE A 63 -6.83 -11.89 -5.10
CA ILE A 63 -5.68 -10.98 -5.08
C ILE A 63 -6.03 -9.64 -5.76
N SER A 64 -6.70 -9.66 -6.91
CA SER A 64 -7.15 -8.42 -7.59
C SER A 64 -8.11 -7.61 -6.70
N GLU A 65 -9.03 -8.26 -5.98
CA GLU A 65 -9.88 -7.59 -4.99
C GLU A 65 -9.06 -6.96 -3.85
N SER A 66 -8.02 -7.65 -3.37
CA SER A 66 -7.09 -7.10 -2.36
C SER A 66 -6.26 -5.93 -2.91
N LEU A 67 -5.82 -5.99 -4.17
CA LEU A 67 -5.09 -4.91 -4.83
C LEU A 67 -5.98 -3.68 -5.03
N ALA A 68 -7.25 -3.88 -5.40
CA ALA A 68 -8.24 -2.80 -5.48
C ALA A 68 -8.47 -2.13 -4.12
N LEU A 69 -8.54 -2.91 -3.02
CA LEU A 69 -8.60 -2.37 -1.67
C LEU A 69 -7.33 -1.60 -1.29
N GLY A 70 -6.17 -2.11 -1.68
CA GLY A 70 -4.87 -1.44 -1.51
C GLY A 70 -4.79 -0.11 -2.25
N SER A 71 -5.27 -0.07 -3.50
CA SER A 71 -5.35 1.14 -4.32
C SER A 71 -6.29 2.17 -3.68
N ALA A 72 -7.46 1.75 -3.19
CA ALA A 72 -8.38 2.63 -2.46
C ALA A 72 -7.74 3.21 -1.19
N THR A 73 -6.99 2.40 -0.45
CA THR A 73 -6.23 2.85 0.73
C THR A 73 -5.19 3.90 0.33
N LEU A 74 -4.39 3.63 -0.70
CA LEU A 74 -3.36 4.55 -1.19
C LEU A 74 -3.93 5.89 -1.68
N ASN A 75 -5.10 5.88 -2.34
CA ASN A 75 -5.79 7.10 -2.77
C ASN A 75 -6.14 8.00 -1.59
N VAL A 76 -6.64 7.46 -0.47
CA VAL A 76 -6.95 8.25 0.75
C VAL A 76 -5.69 8.93 1.30
N GLY A 77 -4.56 8.22 1.32
CA GLY A 77 -3.28 8.78 1.76
C GLY A 77 -2.76 9.88 0.83
N ARG A 78 -2.81 9.64 -0.49
CA ARG A 78 -2.40 10.60 -1.52
C ARG A 78 -3.24 11.87 -1.49
N ASP A 79 -4.57 11.73 -1.56
CA ASP A 79 -5.50 12.86 -1.60
C ASP A 79 -5.41 13.69 -0.30
N GLY A 80 -5.20 13.02 0.84
CA GLY A 80 -4.90 13.68 2.11
C GLY A 80 -3.60 14.49 2.06
N ALA A 81 -2.51 13.90 1.56
CA ALA A 81 -1.22 14.58 1.45
C ALA A 81 -1.26 15.77 0.47
N GLU A 82 -1.97 15.65 -0.67
CA GLU A 82 -2.18 16.74 -1.62
C GLU A 82 -3.02 17.88 -1.01
N THR A 83 -4.06 17.54 -0.24
CA THR A 83 -4.88 18.52 0.47
C THR A 83 -4.03 19.27 1.51
N VAL A 84 -3.20 18.55 2.27
CA VAL A 84 -2.24 19.16 3.21
C VAL A 84 -1.27 20.09 2.48
N ALA A 85 -0.72 19.68 1.33
CA ALA A 85 0.16 20.54 0.52
C ALA A 85 -0.54 21.83 0.06
N SER A 86 -1.80 21.74 -0.37
CA SER A 86 -2.61 22.90 -0.77
C SER A 86 -2.90 23.85 0.41
N LEU A 87 -3.22 23.31 1.59
CA LEU A 87 -3.42 24.11 2.81
C LEU A 87 -2.11 24.78 3.25
N LEU A 88 -0.98 24.10 3.11
CA LEU A 88 0.34 24.68 3.36
C LEU A 88 0.65 25.82 2.37
N ASP A 89 0.29 25.71 1.09
CA ASP A 89 0.48 26.81 0.15
C ASP A 89 -0.36 28.05 0.52
N GLN A 90 -1.62 27.84 0.94
CA GLN A 90 -2.46 28.91 1.48
C GLN A 90 -1.87 29.54 2.73
N LEU A 91 -1.33 28.71 3.64
CA LEU A 91 -0.65 29.15 4.85
C LEU A 91 0.58 30.00 4.53
N LYS A 92 1.39 29.59 3.53
CA LYS A 92 2.52 30.38 3.03
C LYS A 92 2.07 31.75 2.54
N GLY A 93 0.95 31.82 1.82
CA GLY A 93 0.32 33.08 1.42
C GLY A 93 -0.01 33.99 2.61
N ARG A 94 -0.58 33.44 3.70
CA ARG A 94 -0.86 34.20 4.93
C ARG A 94 0.42 34.67 5.62
N VAL A 95 1.44 33.81 5.72
CA VAL A 95 2.74 34.19 6.29
C VAL A 95 3.39 35.32 5.48
N VAL A 96 3.31 35.29 4.15
CA VAL A 96 3.81 36.37 3.29
C VAL A 96 3.05 37.68 3.54
N THR A 97 1.71 37.64 3.69
CA THR A 97 0.94 38.85 4.02
C THR A 97 1.31 39.42 5.39
N ALA A 98 1.73 38.58 6.34
CA ALA A 98 2.20 39.06 7.65
C ALA A 98 3.53 39.80 7.59
N GLN A 99 4.34 39.59 6.53
CA GLN A 99 5.61 40.31 6.33
C GLN A 99 5.42 41.75 5.83
N GLU A 100 4.22 42.13 5.41
CA GLU A 100 3.94 43.50 5.02
C GLU A 100 3.90 44.43 6.26
N GLU A 101 4.39 45.66 6.11
CA GLU A 101 4.55 46.62 7.21
C GLU A 101 3.21 47.17 7.74
N ASN A 102 2.16 47.17 6.91
CA ASN A 102 0.88 47.83 7.22
C ASN A 102 -0.28 46.86 7.53
N VAL A 103 0.03 45.61 7.89
CA VAL A 103 -0.99 44.57 8.13
C VAL A 103 -1.22 44.33 9.62
N ASP A 104 -2.48 44.05 9.98
CA ASP A 104 -2.86 43.63 11.34
C ASP A 104 -2.43 42.17 11.56
N ARG A 105 -1.19 41.99 12.03
CA ARG A 105 -0.57 40.67 12.21
C ARG A 105 -1.30 39.77 13.21
N ASN A 106 -2.03 40.33 14.16
CA ASN A 106 -2.84 39.55 15.09
C ASN A 106 -4.01 38.85 14.39
N LYS A 107 -4.62 39.52 13.40
CA LYS A 107 -5.67 38.91 12.58
C LYS A 107 -5.11 37.86 11.63
N VAL A 108 -3.97 38.14 10.99
CA VAL A 108 -3.31 37.15 10.12
C VAL A 108 -2.87 35.92 10.92
N GLN A 109 -2.40 36.11 12.15
CA GLN A 109 -2.07 35.02 13.07
C GLN A 109 -3.30 34.17 13.42
N ALA A 110 -4.50 34.76 13.51
CA ALA A 110 -5.73 33.99 13.72
C ALA A 110 -6.05 33.13 12.49
N ASP A 111 -5.92 33.67 11.27
CA ASP A 111 -6.10 32.90 10.03
C ASP A 111 -5.05 31.78 9.90
N VAL A 112 -3.81 32.04 10.31
CA VAL A 112 -2.72 31.05 10.35
C VAL A 112 -3.09 29.88 11.26
N ARG A 113 -3.60 30.15 12.47
CA ARG A 113 -4.03 29.09 13.41
C ARG A 113 -5.16 28.24 12.83
N GLU A 114 -6.14 28.88 12.20
CA GLU A 114 -7.25 28.18 11.56
C GLU A 114 -6.77 27.24 10.43
N LEU A 115 -5.86 27.69 9.57
CA LEU A 115 -5.28 26.83 8.53
C LEU A 115 -4.48 25.66 9.11
N VAL A 116 -3.74 25.89 10.20
CA VAL A 116 -3.02 24.81 10.90
C VAL A 116 -3.98 23.79 11.52
N ASP A 117 -5.11 24.25 12.08
CA ASP A 117 -6.14 23.36 12.61
C ASP A 117 -6.83 22.57 11.50
N GLN A 118 -7.08 23.17 10.33
CA GLN A 118 -7.57 22.45 9.15
C GLN A 118 -6.60 21.38 8.68
N ILE A 119 -5.29 21.66 8.65
CA ILE A 119 -4.25 20.67 8.34
C ILE A 119 -4.33 19.50 9.34
N ARG A 120 -4.46 19.78 10.65
CA ARG A 120 -4.61 18.74 11.68
C ARG A 120 -5.84 17.86 11.45
N VAL A 121 -6.97 18.46 11.09
CA VAL A 121 -8.21 17.73 10.79
C VAL A 121 -8.04 16.83 9.57
N VAL A 122 -7.40 17.30 8.50
CA VAL A 122 -7.13 16.49 7.31
C VAL A 122 -6.20 15.32 7.64
N VAL A 123 -5.08 15.58 8.34
CA VAL A 123 -4.13 14.53 8.75
C VAL A 123 -4.81 13.49 9.66
N ALA A 124 -5.65 13.91 10.61
CA ALA A 124 -6.40 12.99 11.46
C ALA A 124 -7.48 12.21 10.67
N GLY A 125 -8.09 12.83 9.66
CA GLY A 125 -9.17 12.28 8.85
C GLY A 125 -8.73 11.31 7.75
N SER A 126 -7.45 11.32 7.35
CA SER A 126 -6.86 10.42 6.34
C SER A 126 -6.67 8.99 6.85
N GLN A 127 -7.79 8.36 7.23
CA GLN A 127 -7.85 7.00 7.73
C GLN A 127 -8.64 6.08 6.79
N PHE A 128 -8.19 4.83 6.69
CA PHE A 128 -8.88 3.76 5.99
C PHE A 128 -8.95 2.54 6.91
N ASN A 129 -10.15 2.01 7.16
CA ASN A 129 -10.38 0.88 8.08
C ASN A 129 -9.72 1.04 9.47
N GLY A 130 -9.69 2.27 10.01
CA GLY A 130 -9.10 2.58 11.32
C GLY A 130 -7.57 2.73 11.32
N LEU A 131 -6.92 2.55 10.17
CA LEU A 131 -5.51 2.85 9.98
C LEU A 131 -5.35 4.26 9.41
N ASN A 132 -4.68 5.16 10.14
CA ASN A 132 -4.30 6.46 9.62
C ASN A 132 -3.06 6.32 8.72
N LEU A 133 -3.09 6.94 7.55
CA LEU A 133 -2.03 6.87 6.55
C LEU A 133 -1.07 8.06 6.60
N LEU A 134 -1.48 9.14 7.27
CA LEU A 134 -0.74 10.39 7.43
C LEU A 134 -0.23 10.66 8.85
N ASN A 135 -0.45 9.72 9.77
CA ASN A 135 -0.04 9.83 11.17
C ASN A 135 0.66 8.55 11.59
N GLY A 136 1.94 8.67 11.95
CA GLY A 136 2.86 7.57 12.25
C GLY A 136 3.52 6.97 11.01
N ASP A 137 4.58 6.20 11.26
CA ASP A 137 5.41 5.56 10.22
C ASP A 137 5.38 4.03 10.38
N ARG A 138 4.58 3.37 9.55
CA ARG A 138 4.35 1.93 9.59
C ARG A 138 4.31 1.35 8.19
N GLU A 139 4.87 0.15 8.05
CA GLU A 139 4.81 -0.60 6.79
C GLU A 139 3.41 -1.22 6.64
N VAL A 140 2.82 -1.01 5.46
CA VAL A 140 1.56 -1.60 5.03
C VAL A 140 1.85 -2.49 3.84
N SER A 141 1.37 -3.73 3.90
CA SER A 141 1.55 -4.74 2.86
C SER A 141 0.21 -5.05 2.19
N VAL A 142 0.17 -4.92 0.86
CA VAL A 142 -0.98 -5.34 0.05
C VAL A 142 -0.59 -6.61 -0.68
N LEU A 143 -1.41 -7.66 -0.55
CA LEU A 143 -1.18 -8.92 -1.25
C LEU A 143 -1.24 -8.68 -2.76
N ALA A 144 -0.18 -9.02 -3.48
CA ALA A 144 -0.03 -8.71 -4.90
C ALA A 144 0.14 -9.93 -5.78
N SER A 145 0.65 -11.04 -5.24
CA SER A 145 0.77 -12.29 -5.98
C SER A 145 0.85 -13.49 -5.06
N MET A 146 0.65 -14.66 -5.64
CA MET A 146 0.93 -15.96 -5.04
C MET A 146 1.94 -16.65 -5.95
N ASN A 147 3.18 -16.80 -5.47
CA ASN A 147 4.20 -17.54 -6.21
C ASN A 147 4.09 -19.02 -5.85
N ARG A 148 3.90 -19.84 -6.88
CA ARG A 148 3.92 -21.30 -6.75
C ARG A 148 5.32 -21.77 -7.13
N SER A 149 6.16 -22.00 -6.13
CA SER A 149 7.54 -22.44 -6.36
C SER A 149 7.61 -23.97 -6.43
N ALA A 150 7.81 -24.50 -7.63
CA ALA A 150 8.10 -25.92 -7.82
C ALA A 150 9.59 -26.19 -7.55
N VAL A 151 10.02 -26.10 -6.29
CA VAL A 151 11.34 -26.63 -5.92
C VAL A 151 11.25 -28.15 -5.86
N ALA A 152 12.02 -28.84 -6.69
CA ALA A 152 12.05 -30.30 -6.72
C ALA A 152 12.40 -30.87 -5.33
N GLY A 153 11.44 -31.57 -4.71
CA GLY A 153 11.63 -32.31 -3.45
C GLY A 153 11.03 -31.69 -2.19
N LEU A 154 10.39 -30.52 -2.27
CA LEU A 154 9.58 -29.94 -1.19
C LEU A 154 8.09 -30.01 -1.59
N PRO A 155 7.14 -30.03 -0.62
CA PRO A 155 5.73 -29.79 -0.92
C PRO A 155 5.61 -28.48 -1.71
N ASP A 156 4.74 -28.42 -2.72
CA ASP A 156 4.48 -27.20 -3.51
C ASP A 156 4.12 -26.03 -2.57
N ASP A 157 5.13 -25.24 -2.19
CA ASP A 157 4.95 -24.13 -1.26
C ASP A 157 4.39 -22.93 -2.04
N VAL A 158 3.24 -22.44 -1.58
CA VAL A 158 2.58 -21.26 -2.13
C VAL A 158 2.96 -20.09 -1.23
N ALA A 159 3.87 -19.24 -1.72
CA ALA A 159 4.32 -18.07 -0.98
C ALA A 159 3.55 -16.82 -1.45
N PRO A 160 2.91 -16.08 -0.53
CA PRO A 160 2.33 -14.77 -0.87
C PRO A 160 3.46 -13.76 -1.10
N ASP A 161 3.27 -12.92 -2.11
CA ASP A 161 4.12 -11.75 -2.38
C ASP A 161 3.31 -10.47 -2.21
N TYR A 162 3.96 -9.43 -1.72
CA TYR A 162 3.30 -8.20 -1.27
C TYR A 162 3.91 -6.97 -1.91
N VAL A 163 3.05 -6.06 -2.38
CA VAL A 163 3.45 -4.66 -2.58
C VAL A 163 3.49 -4.00 -1.22
N LYS A 164 4.68 -3.56 -0.83
CA LYS A 164 4.93 -2.88 0.45
C LYS A 164 5.04 -1.39 0.22
N PHE A 165 4.36 -0.63 1.07
CA PHE A 165 4.53 0.81 1.15
C PHE A 165 4.48 1.24 2.61
N ARG A 166 4.97 2.44 2.90
CA ARG A 166 4.93 3.01 4.25
C ARG A 166 3.90 4.12 4.36
N THR A 167 3.30 4.28 5.54
CA THR A 167 2.56 5.50 5.88
C THR A 167 3.54 6.68 5.97
N GLN A 168 3.04 7.89 5.79
CA GLN A 168 3.87 9.09 5.79
C GLN A 168 3.44 10.00 6.93
N ASP A 169 4.27 10.16 7.96
CA ASP A 169 3.87 10.95 9.12
C ASP A 169 3.90 12.47 8.83
N LEU A 170 2.74 13.07 8.60
CA LEU A 170 2.52 14.51 8.48
C LEU A 170 1.89 15.10 9.75
N SER A 171 1.96 14.40 10.88
CA SER A 171 1.45 14.93 12.13
C SER A 171 2.21 16.19 12.57
N THR A 172 1.52 17.01 13.37
CA THR A 172 2.05 18.28 13.90
C THR A 172 2.65 18.11 15.29
N THR A 173 2.52 16.93 15.90
CA THR A 173 2.93 16.64 17.28
C THR A 173 4.34 16.02 17.29
N ALA A 174 5.09 16.23 18.38
CA ALA A 174 6.26 15.40 18.66
C ALA A 174 5.82 13.93 18.77
N GLY A 175 6.68 12.98 18.41
CA GLY A 175 6.39 11.55 18.53
C GLY A 175 6.03 11.23 19.98
N VAL A 176 4.73 11.04 20.24
CA VAL A 176 4.25 10.53 21.52
C VAL A 176 4.05 9.05 21.31
N GLU A 177 4.65 8.24 22.18
CA GLU A 177 4.37 6.80 22.21
C GLU A 177 2.86 6.55 22.19
N GLY A 178 2.46 5.46 21.54
CA GLY A 178 1.06 5.05 21.48
C GLY A 178 0.39 5.13 22.86
N GLY A 179 -0.67 5.95 22.93
CA GLY A 179 -1.57 6.01 24.08
C GLY A 179 -1.27 7.13 25.08
N GLY A 180 -1.82 8.31 24.82
CA GLY A 180 -2.40 9.19 25.84
C GLY A 180 -1.48 9.64 26.98
N GLY A 181 -0.53 10.51 26.70
CA GLY A 181 0.10 11.37 27.70
C GLY A 181 1.17 12.25 27.07
N PRO A 182 1.31 13.53 27.46
CA PRO A 182 2.50 14.29 27.11
C PRO A 182 3.72 13.51 27.62
N ILE A 183 4.78 13.49 26.80
CA ILE A 183 6.07 12.92 27.17
C ILE A 183 6.44 13.55 28.52
N PRO A 184 6.52 12.78 29.62
CA PRO A 184 6.98 13.33 30.88
C PRO A 184 8.39 13.86 30.68
N ASP A 185 8.68 15.05 31.22
CA ASP A 185 10.01 15.67 31.29
C ASP A 185 11.13 14.72 31.79
N ALA A 186 10.73 13.59 32.38
CA ALA A 186 11.56 12.64 33.12
C ALA A 186 11.63 11.23 32.49
N MET A 187 11.51 11.05 31.18
CA MET A 187 12.23 9.93 30.55
C MET A 187 13.67 10.38 30.28
N SER A 188 14.56 9.88 31.13
CA SER A 188 16.00 10.02 30.98
C SER A 188 16.44 9.49 29.62
N ILE A 189 16.56 10.39 28.65
CA ILE A 189 17.76 10.39 27.81
C ILE A 189 18.90 10.49 28.82
N GLU A 190 19.35 9.35 29.37
CA GLU A 190 20.58 9.27 30.13
C GLU A 190 21.61 9.84 29.18
N ALA A 191 22.09 11.05 29.42
CA ALA A 191 23.08 11.70 28.59
C ALA A 191 24.27 10.75 28.45
N PRO A 192 24.47 10.06 27.29
CA PRO A 192 25.73 9.42 27.07
C PRO A 192 26.55 10.55 26.44
N VAL A 193 27.35 11.22 27.27
CA VAL A 193 28.40 12.19 26.91
C VAL A 193 27.99 13.47 26.14
N GLY A 194 28.01 14.61 26.85
CA GLY A 194 29.07 15.60 26.62
C GLY A 194 28.86 16.69 25.56
N PHE A 195 27.81 17.51 25.66
CA PHE A 195 27.90 18.91 25.25
C PHE A 195 27.01 19.74 26.17
N THR A 196 27.63 20.47 27.08
CA THR A 196 27.01 21.52 27.88
C THR A 196 27.94 22.70 27.78
N ASN A 197 27.58 23.69 26.98
CA ASN A 197 28.41 24.87 26.79
C ASN A 197 27.57 26.13 27.05
N PRO A 198 28.12 27.12 27.76
CA PRO A 198 27.49 28.42 27.82
C PRO A 198 27.49 29.06 26.43
N LEU A 199 26.40 29.74 26.11
CA LEU A 199 26.21 30.66 25.00
C LEU A 199 26.00 32.04 25.65
N ALA A 200 27.01 32.91 25.56
CA ALA A 200 26.87 34.28 26.00
C ALA A 200 26.08 35.10 24.98
N ALA A 201 25.34 36.11 25.45
CA ALA A 201 24.65 37.07 24.61
C ALA A 201 25.65 37.73 23.65
N GLY A 202 25.32 37.70 22.36
CA GLY A 202 26.11 38.25 21.27
C GLY A 202 27.22 37.33 20.73
N GLU A 203 27.39 36.11 21.25
CA GLU A 203 28.33 35.11 20.73
C GLU A 203 27.64 34.05 19.87
N ASP A 204 28.44 33.39 19.01
CA ASP A 204 27.99 32.26 18.21
C ASP A 204 28.49 30.96 18.86
N LEU A 205 27.58 30.06 19.23
CA LEU A 205 27.88 28.72 19.68
C LEU A 205 27.65 27.71 18.56
N GLU A 206 28.67 26.94 18.22
CA GLU A 206 28.57 25.92 17.19
C GLU A 206 28.59 24.52 17.81
N ILE A 207 27.52 23.76 17.59
CA ILE A 207 27.36 22.37 18.04
C ILE A 207 27.67 21.45 16.87
N GLU A 208 28.66 20.58 17.05
CA GLU A 208 29.02 19.56 16.08
C GLU A 208 28.31 18.24 16.42
N PHE A 209 27.57 17.70 15.45
CA PHE A 209 26.93 16.40 15.59
C PHE A 209 27.87 15.33 15.02
N PRO A 210 28.39 14.40 15.85
CA PRO A 210 29.37 13.42 15.39
C PRO A 210 28.78 12.59 14.24
N ALA A 211 29.55 12.48 13.15
CA ALA A 211 29.13 11.77 11.95
C ALA A 211 28.76 10.31 12.27
N ARG A 212 27.50 9.95 12.00
CA ARG A 212 26.96 8.61 12.23
C ARG A 212 25.77 8.35 11.30
N ALA A 213 25.52 7.08 11.01
CA ALA A 213 24.23 6.68 10.45
C ALA A 213 23.13 6.90 11.50
N VAL A 214 21.98 7.42 11.05
CA VAL A 214 20.78 7.60 11.87
C VAL A 214 19.83 6.45 11.60
N ASN A 215 19.33 5.80 12.66
CA ASN A 215 18.29 4.80 12.55
C ASN A 215 16.94 5.41 12.88
N ALA A 216 15.88 4.81 12.33
CA ALA A 216 14.51 5.16 12.71
C ALA A 216 14.34 4.97 14.23
N GLY A 217 13.75 5.96 14.90
CA GLY A 217 13.54 5.96 16.34
C GLY A 217 14.73 6.46 17.18
N ASP A 218 15.82 6.90 16.55
CA ASP A 218 16.89 7.65 17.24
C ASP A 218 16.37 9.04 17.62
N SER A 219 16.49 9.39 18.90
CA SER A 219 16.04 10.64 19.46
C SER A 219 17.21 11.59 19.75
N TYR A 220 16.99 12.87 19.44
CA TYR A 220 17.94 13.97 19.61
C TYR A 220 17.21 15.09 20.36
N ARG A 221 17.74 15.47 21.51
CA ARG A 221 17.16 16.50 22.37
C ARG A 221 18.15 17.65 22.51
N ILE A 222 17.70 18.86 22.25
CA ILE A 222 18.41 20.09 22.61
C ILE A 222 17.63 20.75 23.74
N THR A 223 18.33 21.10 24.81
CA THR A 223 17.78 21.90 25.91
C THR A 223 18.54 23.21 25.99
N LEU A 224 17.79 24.31 25.94
CA LEU A 224 18.25 25.67 26.11
C LEU A 224 17.78 26.13 27.48
N THR A 225 18.69 26.30 28.43
CA THR A 225 18.37 26.77 29.79
C THR A 225 18.75 28.24 29.90
N ASN A 226 17.79 29.11 30.21
CA ASN A 226 18.06 30.54 30.45
C ASN A 226 18.71 30.74 31.82
N THR A 227 19.28 31.92 32.04
CA THR A 227 19.81 32.41 33.32
C THR A 227 18.78 32.37 34.45
N ASP A 228 17.48 32.49 34.12
CA ASP A 228 16.37 32.39 35.07
C ASP A 228 16.04 30.93 35.48
N GLY A 229 16.66 29.94 34.84
CA GLY A 229 16.46 28.51 35.10
C GLY A 229 15.31 27.87 34.33
N ASP A 230 14.72 28.58 33.36
CA ASP A 230 13.69 28.04 32.46
C ASP A 230 14.32 27.18 31.35
N ASP A 231 13.80 25.97 31.18
CA ASP A 231 14.26 24.99 30.19
C ASP A 231 13.36 25.00 28.93
N PHE A 232 13.94 25.31 27.78
CA PHE A 232 13.33 25.16 26.46
C PHE A 232 13.81 23.87 25.81
N ILE A 233 12.90 22.93 25.58
CA ILE A 233 13.23 21.56 25.15
C ILE A 233 12.77 21.30 23.73
N TYR A 234 13.69 20.88 22.87
CA TYR A 234 13.45 20.57 21.46
C TYR A 234 13.85 19.12 21.17
N LEU A 235 12.90 18.32 20.68
CA LEU A 235 13.07 16.89 20.45
C LEU A 235 12.87 16.54 18.97
N TYR A 236 13.85 15.87 18.38
CA TYR A 236 13.78 15.22 17.06
C TYR A 236 13.90 13.71 17.19
N VAL A 237 12.91 12.97 16.68
CA VAL A 237 12.99 11.51 16.58
C VAL A 237 13.03 11.17 15.10
N ALA A 238 14.11 10.49 14.68
CA ALA A 238 14.37 10.21 13.29
C ALA A 238 13.37 9.23 12.68
N ALA A 239 12.88 9.58 11.50
CA ALA A 239 12.09 8.69 10.67
C ALA A 239 13.00 7.75 9.86
N GLN A 240 12.42 6.69 9.29
CA GLN A 240 13.18 5.79 8.44
C GLN A 240 13.68 6.54 7.19
N GLY A 241 15.00 6.52 6.97
CA GLY A 241 15.64 7.19 5.84
C GLY A 241 16.10 8.63 6.11
N ASP A 242 15.84 9.18 7.31
CA ASP A 242 16.39 10.46 7.71
C ASP A 242 17.92 10.39 7.84
N THR A 243 18.60 11.44 7.39
CA THR A 243 20.03 11.64 7.60
C THR A 243 20.28 12.56 8.81
N LEU A 244 21.51 12.61 9.34
CA LEU A 244 21.84 13.60 10.38
C LEU A 244 21.58 15.04 9.90
N ASN A 245 21.72 15.32 8.60
CA ASN A 245 21.39 16.65 8.07
C ASN A 245 19.89 16.98 8.25
N ASP A 246 19.01 15.99 8.13
CA ASP A 246 17.56 16.15 8.31
C ASP A 246 17.21 16.36 9.78
N VAL A 247 17.84 15.59 10.67
CA VAL A 247 17.74 15.75 12.13
C VAL A 247 18.16 17.16 12.56
N VAL A 248 19.35 17.59 12.15
CA VAL A 248 19.89 18.91 12.52
C VAL A 248 19.05 20.02 11.92
N SER A 249 18.61 19.89 10.67
CA SER A 249 17.70 20.86 10.04
C SER A 249 16.32 20.90 10.70
N GLY A 250 15.83 19.78 11.21
CA GLY A 250 14.58 19.70 11.96
C GLY A 250 14.66 20.34 13.34
N LEU A 251 15.74 20.08 14.09
CA LEU A 251 16.02 20.75 15.35
C LEU A 251 16.21 22.26 15.16
N ALA A 252 16.99 22.66 14.16
CA ALA A 252 17.19 24.07 13.83
C ALA A 252 15.88 24.80 13.54
N ARG A 253 14.98 24.17 12.75
CA ARG A 253 13.65 24.73 12.47
C ARG A 253 12.85 24.93 13.73
N GLN A 254 12.75 23.91 14.59
CA GLN A 254 11.98 24.04 15.82
C GLN A 254 12.49 25.17 16.70
N ILE A 255 13.81 25.27 16.83
CA ILE A 255 14.41 26.33 17.64
C ILE A 255 14.17 27.68 16.98
N SER A 256 14.29 27.80 15.65
CA SER A 256 13.97 29.08 14.97
C SER A 256 12.52 29.53 15.10
N LEU A 257 11.58 28.60 15.33
CA LEU A 257 10.14 28.87 15.42
C LEU A 257 9.66 29.20 16.83
N ASP A 258 10.26 28.58 17.85
CA ASP A 258 9.78 28.64 19.24
C ASP A 258 10.89 29.10 20.20
N ALA A 259 12.02 29.62 19.68
CA ALA A 259 13.02 30.27 20.51
C ALA A 259 12.45 31.57 21.11
N PRO A 260 12.73 31.85 22.39
CA PRO A 260 12.37 33.11 23.03
C PRO A 260 12.86 34.30 22.20
N ASP A 261 12.02 35.34 22.14
CA ASP A 261 12.21 36.50 21.27
C ASP A 261 13.28 37.43 21.85
N ASP A 262 14.53 37.03 21.68
CA ASP A 262 15.73 37.68 22.21
C ASP A 262 16.22 38.84 21.32
N GLY A 263 15.34 39.47 20.55
CA GLY A 263 15.66 40.67 19.78
C GLY A 263 16.65 40.49 18.62
N GLY A 264 17.07 39.26 18.26
CA GLY A 264 17.98 39.07 17.13
C GLY A 264 18.64 37.69 16.93
N GLY A 265 18.49 36.74 17.86
CA GLY A 265 19.22 35.48 17.85
C GLY A 265 19.03 34.66 16.57
N ARG A 266 20.05 33.94 16.11
CA ARG A 266 19.97 33.20 14.83
C ARG A 266 20.30 31.74 15.05
N VAL A 267 19.57 30.88 14.33
CA VAL A 267 19.89 29.46 14.24
C VAL A 267 20.25 29.18 12.79
N ALA A 268 21.44 28.63 12.55
CA ALA A 268 21.86 28.25 11.21
C ALA A 268 22.42 26.82 11.20
N VAL A 269 22.28 26.16 10.06
CA VAL A 269 22.74 24.78 9.85
C VAL A 269 23.81 24.76 8.79
N THR A 270 24.97 24.24 9.16
CA THR A 270 26.01 23.86 8.20
C THR A 270 25.85 22.39 7.88
N ARG A 271 25.37 22.09 6.68
CA ARG A 271 25.13 20.73 6.21
C ARG A 271 26.45 20.05 5.86
N ALA A 272 26.56 18.77 6.21
CA ALA A 272 27.63 17.90 5.77
C ALA A 272 27.35 17.39 4.34
N ALA A 273 28.36 17.31 3.48
CA ALA A 273 28.21 16.75 2.13
C ALA A 273 27.88 15.25 2.17
N ASP A 274 28.43 14.55 3.16
CA ASP A 274 28.05 13.20 3.55
C ASP A 274 27.97 13.12 5.09
N PRO A 275 26.76 13.04 5.66
CA PRO A 275 26.56 13.03 7.12
C PRO A 275 27.07 11.75 7.80
N THR A 276 27.44 10.71 7.04
CA THR A 276 28.03 9.48 7.59
C THR A 276 29.54 9.59 7.78
N THR A 277 30.19 10.54 7.11
CA THR A 277 31.65 10.75 7.15
C THR A 277 32.06 12.15 7.59
N GLN A 278 31.17 13.14 7.52
CA GLN A 278 31.37 14.53 7.95
C GLN A 278 30.30 14.93 8.95
N ALA A 279 30.70 15.65 9.99
CA ALA A 279 29.81 16.08 11.05
C ALA A 279 29.02 17.34 10.64
N PRO A 280 27.67 17.29 10.58
CA PRO A 280 26.89 18.51 10.42
C PRO A 280 26.98 19.38 11.67
N ARG A 281 26.87 20.70 11.48
CA ARG A 281 27.02 21.68 12.56
C ARG A 281 25.77 22.55 12.67
N LEU A 282 25.39 22.86 13.90
CA LEU A 282 24.28 23.73 14.24
C LEU A 282 24.83 24.93 14.98
N SER A 283 24.69 26.13 14.43
CA SER A 283 25.09 27.34 15.12
C SER A 283 23.90 28.03 15.75
N PHE A 284 24.09 28.45 16.99
CA PHE A 284 23.16 29.26 17.77
C PHE A 284 23.82 30.58 18.09
N ARG A 285 23.07 31.65 17.92
CA ARG A 285 23.42 32.97 18.41
C ARG A 285 22.24 33.47 19.21
N SER A 286 22.46 33.89 20.45
CA SER A 286 21.51 34.75 21.15
C SER A 286 22.06 36.17 21.15
N ASP A 287 21.21 37.18 21.04
CA ASP A 287 21.67 38.58 21.04
C ASP A 287 21.43 39.31 22.37
N THR A 288 20.54 38.80 23.24
CA THR A 288 20.09 39.54 24.43
C THR A 288 20.24 38.77 25.74
N GLU A 289 20.28 37.44 25.72
CA GLU A 289 20.33 36.62 26.94
C GLU A 289 21.40 35.52 26.86
N ASP A 290 21.93 35.14 28.02
CA ASP A 290 22.86 34.02 28.16
C ASP A 290 22.07 32.72 28.30
N TYR A 291 22.44 31.71 27.50
CA TYR A 291 21.84 30.38 27.53
C TYR A 291 22.88 29.31 27.84
N THR A 292 22.49 28.27 28.56
CA THR A 292 23.26 27.03 28.59
C THR A 292 22.65 26.05 27.61
N VAL A 293 23.44 25.58 26.64
CA VAL A 293 22.95 24.65 25.62
C VAL A 293 23.43 23.24 25.93
N ALA A 294 22.47 22.32 26.08
CA ALA A 294 22.71 20.91 26.28
C ALA A 294 22.21 20.09 25.07
N LEU A 295 23.04 19.16 24.57
CA LEU A 295 22.65 18.18 23.56
C LEU A 295 22.62 16.77 24.18
N GLY A 296 21.48 16.11 24.05
CA GLY A 296 21.29 14.70 24.37
C GLY A 296 20.95 13.90 23.13
N THR A 297 21.48 12.69 23.02
CA THR A 297 21.05 11.74 21.98
C THR A 297 20.77 10.38 22.61
N GLN A 298 19.74 9.70 22.12
CA GLN A 298 19.36 8.37 22.56
C GLN A 298 19.03 7.52 21.33
N THR A 299 19.45 6.26 21.35
CA THR A 299 19.29 5.35 20.22
C THR A 299 18.07 4.46 20.43
N GLY A 300 17.18 4.43 19.43
CA GLY A 300 16.15 3.40 19.25
C GLY A 300 15.09 3.21 20.34
N SER A 301 14.30 4.23 20.71
CA SER A 301 13.18 4.00 21.65
C SER A 301 11.92 4.85 21.46
N THR A 302 11.68 5.46 20.29
CA THR A 302 10.48 6.31 20.14
C THR A 302 9.93 6.25 18.72
N GLU A 303 8.62 6.41 18.57
CA GLU A 303 7.96 6.63 17.28
C GLU A 303 8.54 7.89 16.60
N PRO A 304 8.78 7.87 15.27
CA PRO A 304 9.24 9.04 14.54
C PRO A 304 8.35 10.25 14.79
N THR A 305 8.95 11.43 14.81
CA THR A 305 8.16 12.66 14.93
C THR A 305 7.53 13.04 13.59
N GLY A 306 6.34 13.64 13.64
CA GLY A 306 5.67 14.14 12.45
C GLY A 306 6.48 15.19 11.69
N ARG A 307 6.43 15.13 10.36
CA ARG A 307 7.23 16.00 9.47
C ARG A 307 6.76 17.46 9.48
N LEU A 308 5.56 17.74 10.01
CA LEU A 308 4.98 19.08 10.15
C LEU A 308 5.10 19.64 11.58
N ARG A 309 5.95 19.05 12.41
CA ARG A 309 6.13 19.49 13.80
C ARG A 309 6.60 20.94 13.90
N GLY A 310 6.00 21.68 14.84
CA GLY A 310 6.30 23.09 15.09
C GLY A 310 5.49 24.05 14.24
N ILE A 311 4.68 23.55 13.30
CA ILE A 311 3.72 24.38 12.55
C ILE A 311 2.70 25.07 13.47
N ASP A 312 2.41 24.46 14.62
CA ASP A 312 1.55 24.99 15.68
C ASP A 312 2.19 26.09 16.50
N LYS A 313 3.52 26.22 16.42
CA LYS A 313 4.31 27.27 17.05
C LYS A 313 4.56 28.46 16.12
N PHE A 314 3.92 28.49 14.95
CA PHE A 314 4.01 29.66 14.08
C PHE A 314 3.45 30.90 14.78
N ASP A 315 4.34 31.86 14.99
CA ASP A 315 3.99 33.20 15.40
C ASP A 315 4.40 34.20 14.32
N VAL A 316 3.42 34.75 13.61
CA VAL A 316 3.62 35.81 12.60
C VAL A 316 3.31 37.20 13.15
N SER A 317 3.09 37.34 14.46
CA SER A 317 2.92 38.64 15.10
C SER A 317 4.20 39.47 15.10
N THR A 318 5.36 38.80 15.02
CA THR A 318 6.69 39.42 14.99
C THR A 318 7.37 39.22 13.64
N ASP A 319 8.21 40.19 13.22
CA ASP A 319 8.95 40.10 11.94
C ASP A 319 9.87 38.88 11.89
N ARG A 320 10.51 38.58 13.03
CA ARG A 320 11.36 37.41 13.22
C ARG A 320 10.57 36.13 13.02
N GLY A 321 9.44 35.99 13.71
CA GLY A 321 8.62 34.79 13.64
C GLY A 321 8.02 34.58 12.24
N ALA A 322 7.60 35.65 11.55
CA ALA A 322 7.14 35.58 10.16
C ALA A 322 8.25 35.16 9.18
N ALA A 323 9.51 35.58 9.40
CA ALA A 323 10.65 35.15 8.59
C ALA A 323 11.02 33.68 8.84
N ALA A 324 11.03 33.24 10.10
CA ALA A 324 11.27 31.85 10.48
C ALA A 324 10.18 30.91 9.95
N ALA A 325 8.90 31.33 10.04
CA ALA A 325 7.77 30.61 9.48
C ALA A 325 7.92 30.42 7.97
N LEU A 326 8.34 31.45 7.22
CA LEU A 326 8.54 31.33 5.76
C LEU A 326 9.62 30.29 5.40
N GLN A 327 10.72 30.24 6.15
CA GLN A 327 11.77 29.24 5.92
C GLN A 327 11.29 27.83 6.28
N ALA A 328 10.51 27.68 7.36
CA ALA A 328 9.93 26.40 7.75
C ALA A 328 8.86 25.90 6.75
N MET A 329 8.09 26.82 6.16
CA MET A 329 7.02 26.50 5.21
C MET A 329 7.50 25.76 3.99
N GLU A 330 8.65 26.11 3.44
CA GLU A 330 9.20 25.42 2.26
C GLU A 330 9.50 23.94 2.58
N HIS A 331 10.05 23.67 3.76
CA HIS A 331 10.29 22.30 4.22
C HIS A 331 8.99 21.52 4.46
N PHE A 332 7.96 22.17 5.00
CA PHE A 332 6.65 21.53 5.23
C PHE A 332 5.94 21.21 3.93
N ILE A 333 5.92 22.14 2.97
CA ILE A 333 5.37 21.93 1.62
C ILE A 333 6.11 20.76 0.95
N GLN A 334 7.45 20.78 0.96
CA GLN A 334 8.23 19.69 0.38
C GLN A 334 7.96 18.35 1.06
N SER A 335 7.73 18.33 2.38
CA SER A 335 7.38 17.10 3.11
C SER A 335 6.01 16.55 2.68
N ALA A 336 5.00 17.41 2.51
CA ALA A 336 3.69 17.02 2.02
C ALA A 336 3.74 16.54 0.55
N ILE A 337 4.50 17.22 -0.31
CA ILE A 337 4.74 16.81 -1.70
C ILE A 337 5.44 15.45 -1.76
N ASN A 338 6.47 15.24 -0.95
CA ASN A 338 7.18 13.96 -0.88
C ASN A 338 6.25 12.82 -0.41
N ALA A 339 5.36 13.10 0.54
CA ALA A 339 4.37 12.13 0.99
C ALA A 339 3.38 11.78 -0.15
N ALA A 340 2.86 12.78 -0.86
CA ALA A 340 2.00 12.56 -2.03
C ALA A 340 2.72 11.77 -3.14
N ALA A 341 3.97 12.11 -3.44
CA ALA A 341 4.79 11.41 -4.43
C ALA A 341 5.06 9.94 -4.02
N HIS A 342 5.30 9.69 -2.72
CA HIS A 342 5.47 8.34 -2.19
C HIS A 342 4.20 7.50 -2.43
N PHE A 343 3.01 8.01 -2.05
CA PHE A 343 1.75 7.31 -2.31
C PHE A 343 1.46 7.13 -3.81
N GLY A 344 1.79 8.12 -4.65
CA GLY A 344 1.67 8.00 -6.11
C GLY A 344 2.56 6.90 -6.71
N SER A 345 3.79 6.76 -6.23
CA SER A 345 4.69 5.68 -6.67
C SER A 345 4.22 4.30 -6.22
N ALA A 346 3.70 4.19 -4.99
CA ALA A 346 3.09 2.97 -4.47
C ALA A 346 1.83 2.60 -5.26
N GLN A 347 1.00 3.58 -5.61
CA GLN A 347 -0.18 3.38 -6.45
C GLN A 347 0.20 2.84 -7.83
N GLY A 348 1.20 3.42 -8.49
CA GLY A 348 1.69 2.91 -9.78
C GLY A 348 2.20 1.45 -9.71
N SER A 349 2.75 1.05 -8.56
CA SER A 349 3.18 -0.33 -8.31
C SER A 349 2.00 -1.28 -8.13
N VAL A 350 0.97 -0.87 -7.37
CA VAL A 350 -0.28 -1.63 -7.20
C VAL A 350 -1.04 -1.77 -8.53
N ASP A 351 -1.17 -0.69 -9.30
CA ASP A 351 -1.84 -0.72 -10.61
C ASP A 351 -1.11 -1.64 -11.60
N SER A 352 0.23 -1.63 -11.57
CA SER A 352 1.05 -2.55 -12.38
C SER A 352 0.84 -4.01 -11.99
N ALA A 353 0.73 -4.30 -10.68
CA ALA A 353 0.43 -5.64 -10.19
C ALA A 353 -0.99 -6.08 -10.60
N ASP A 354 -1.99 -5.22 -10.48
CA ASP A 354 -3.37 -5.54 -10.87
C ASP A 354 -3.49 -5.82 -12.37
N MET A 355 -2.85 -5.00 -13.22
CA MET A 355 -2.77 -5.26 -14.67
C MET A 355 -2.04 -6.57 -15.02
N PHE A 356 -1.05 -6.97 -14.24
CA PHE A 356 -0.38 -8.26 -14.42
C PHE A 356 -1.30 -9.42 -14.02
N VAL A 357 -1.93 -9.32 -12.84
CA VAL A 357 -2.87 -10.33 -12.33
C VAL A 357 -4.07 -10.49 -13.26
N GLY A 358 -4.63 -9.41 -13.78
CA GLY A 358 -5.71 -9.44 -14.78
C GLY A 358 -5.31 -10.20 -16.05
N ARG A 359 -4.15 -9.88 -16.63
CA ARG A 359 -3.63 -10.60 -17.81
C ARG A 359 -3.35 -12.08 -17.52
N LEU A 360 -2.90 -12.40 -16.30
CA LEU A 360 -2.68 -13.78 -15.88
C LEU A 360 -4.01 -14.54 -15.75
N ILE A 361 -5.04 -13.93 -15.15
CA ILE A 361 -6.39 -14.49 -15.07
C ILE A 361 -6.94 -14.78 -16.47
N ASP A 362 -6.80 -13.83 -17.40
CA ASP A 362 -7.28 -13.99 -18.77
C ASP A 362 -6.56 -15.14 -19.49
N SER A 363 -5.23 -15.19 -19.41
CA SER A 363 -4.43 -16.25 -20.03
C SER A 363 -4.72 -17.63 -19.43
N LEU A 364 -4.89 -17.72 -18.11
CA LEU A 364 -5.27 -18.98 -17.45
C LEU A 364 -6.71 -19.39 -17.80
N THR A 365 -7.62 -18.43 -17.93
CA THR A 365 -9.02 -18.69 -18.32
C THR A 365 -9.08 -19.22 -19.77
N GLU A 366 -8.34 -18.60 -20.69
CA GLU A 366 -8.22 -19.07 -22.07
C GLU A 366 -7.56 -20.47 -22.13
N GLY A 367 -6.50 -20.69 -21.35
CA GLY A 367 -5.85 -22.00 -21.25
C GLY A 367 -6.77 -23.10 -20.70
N VAL A 368 -7.57 -22.80 -19.67
CA VAL A 368 -8.59 -23.72 -19.15
C VAL A 368 -9.65 -24.01 -20.21
N GLY A 369 -10.13 -22.98 -20.91
CA GLY A 369 -11.13 -23.10 -21.95
C GLY A 369 -10.65 -24.00 -23.11
N ALA A 370 -9.43 -23.77 -23.60
CA ALA A 370 -8.83 -24.62 -24.64
C ALA A 370 -8.70 -26.10 -24.20
N LEU A 371 -8.47 -26.35 -22.91
CA LEU A 371 -8.31 -27.71 -22.38
C LEU A 371 -9.63 -28.43 -22.15
N VAL A 372 -10.73 -27.71 -21.85
CA VAL A 372 -11.94 -28.32 -21.29
C VAL A 372 -13.23 -27.92 -22.00
N ASP A 373 -13.30 -26.80 -22.70
CA ASP A 373 -14.54 -26.33 -23.32
C ASP A 373 -14.93 -27.19 -24.53
N ALA A 374 -16.25 -27.29 -24.75
CA ALA A 374 -16.82 -27.93 -25.92
C ALA A 374 -17.08 -26.91 -27.03
N ASP A 375 -16.79 -27.30 -28.27
CA ASP A 375 -17.28 -26.58 -29.44
C ASP A 375 -18.80 -26.84 -29.59
N MET A 376 -19.60 -25.82 -29.25
CA MET A 376 -21.06 -25.91 -29.24
C MET A 376 -21.65 -26.08 -30.64
N GLU A 377 -20.97 -25.63 -31.69
CA GLU A 377 -21.43 -25.81 -33.08
C GLU A 377 -21.26 -27.27 -33.49
N ALA A 378 -20.08 -27.83 -33.25
CA ALA A 378 -19.81 -29.24 -33.52
C ALA A 378 -20.68 -30.17 -32.65
N ALA A 379 -20.86 -29.85 -31.37
CA ALA A 379 -21.71 -30.61 -30.46
C ALA A 379 -23.18 -30.57 -30.88
N SER A 380 -23.69 -29.41 -31.32
CA SER A 380 -25.08 -29.26 -31.80
C SER A 380 -25.33 -30.04 -33.08
N ALA A 381 -24.42 -29.96 -34.06
CA ALA A 381 -24.48 -30.75 -35.28
C ALA A 381 -24.45 -32.25 -34.98
N ARG A 382 -23.58 -32.68 -34.04
CA ARG A 382 -23.47 -34.07 -33.61
C ARG A 382 -24.73 -34.55 -32.88
N LEU A 383 -25.34 -33.72 -32.04
CA LEU A 383 -26.58 -34.04 -31.34
C LEU A 383 -27.73 -34.28 -32.33
N GLN A 384 -27.87 -33.43 -33.34
CA GLN A 384 -28.87 -33.61 -34.40
C GLN A 384 -28.61 -34.90 -35.20
N ALA A 385 -27.35 -35.15 -35.58
CA ALA A 385 -26.99 -36.38 -36.27
C ALA A 385 -27.29 -37.64 -35.44
N LEU A 386 -26.99 -37.62 -34.14
CA LEU A 386 -27.27 -38.72 -33.21
C LEU A 386 -28.77 -38.94 -32.99
N GLN A 387 -29.58 -37.88 -32.95
CA GLN A 387 -31.05 -38.00 -32.89
C GLN A 387 -31.61 -38.67 -34.14
N VAL A 388 -31.12 -38.30 -35.33
CA VAL A 388 -31.52 -38.94 -36.59
C VAL A 388 -31.05 -40.41 -36.62
N GLN A 389 -29.82 -40.68 -36.19
CA GLN A 389 -29.31 -42.05 -36.09
C GLN A 389 -30.09 -42.90 -35.08
N GLN A 390 -30.55 -42.33 -33.97
CA GLN A 390 -31.39 -43.02 -32.99
C GLN A 390 -32.74 -43.40 -33.61
N GLN A 391 -33.39 -42.47 -34.33
CA GLN A 391 -34.63 -42.75 -35.05
C GLN A 391 -34.45 -43.86 -36.11
N LEU A 392 -33.39 -43.78 -36.91
CA LEU A 392 -33.04 -44.82 -37.90
C LEU A 392 -32.70 -46.16 -37.22
N GLY A 393 -32.03 -46.14 -36.07
CA GLY A 393 -31.70 -47.33 -35.29
C GLY A 393 -32.95 -48.02 -34.72
N ILE A 394 -33.94 -47.26 -34.26
CA ILE A 394 -35.24 -47.79 -33.82
C ILE A 394 -35.98 -48.44 -35.00
N GLN A 395 -35.98 -47.78 -36.16
CA GLN A 395 -36.57 -48.32 -37.38
C GLN A 395 -35.86 -49.61 -37.83
N ALA A 396 -34.53 -49.63 -37.86
CA ALA A 396 -33.72 -50.79 -38.22
C ALA A 396 -33.91 -51.96 -37.23
N LEU A 397 -34.05 -51.68 -35.94
CA LEU A 397 -34.38 -52.69 -34.92
C LEU A 397 -35.79 -53.26 -35.13
N SER A 398 -36.76 -52.41 -35.46
CA SER A 398 -38.14 -52.83 -35.80
C SER A 398 -38.16 -53.75 -37.03
N ILE A 399 -37.44 -53.38 -38.10
CA ILE A 399 -37.29 -54.19 -39.32
C ILE A 399 -36.58 -55.51 -39.02
N ALA A 400 -35.49 -55.48 -38.23
CA ALA A 400 -34.77 -56.69 -37.82
C ALA A 400 -35.63 -57.64 -36.97
N ASN A 401 -36.54 -57.10 -36.16
CA ASN A 401 -37.49 -57.91 -35.37
C ASN A 401 -38.63 -58.52 -36.21
N GLN A 402 -38.95 -57.96 -37.37
CA GLN A 402 -39.96 -58.50 -38.29
C GLN A 402 -39.41 -59.62 -39.21
N GLN A 403 -38.09 -59.69 -39.41
CA GLN A 403 -37.43 -60.69 -40.27
C GLN A 403 -37.81 -62.16 -39.97
N PRO A 404 -37.88 -62.62 -38.71
CA PRO A 404 -38.29 -63.99 -38.38
C PRO A 404 -39.76 -64.30 -38.72
N GLN A 405 -40.64 -63.29 -38.77
CA GLN A 405 -42.06 -63.47 -39.10
C GLN A 405 -42.26 -63.80 -40.59
N ASN A 406 -41.42 -63.25 -41.46
CA ASN A 406 -41.42 -63.59 -42.89
C ASN A 406 -40.99 -65.05 -43.15
N ILE A 407 -40.23 -65.66 -42.23
CA ILE A 407 -39.85 -67.08 -42.31
C ILE A 407 -41.01 -67.96 -41.84
N LEU A 408 -41.79 -67.55 -40.83
CA LEU A 408 -43.00 -68.26 -40.42
C LEU A 408 -44.08 -68.30 -41.52
N ALA A 409 -44.17 -67.25 -42.33
CA ALA A 409 -45.08 -67.19 -43.49
C ALA A 409 -44.71 -68.15 -44.63
N LEU A 410 -43.50 -68.73 -44.64
CA LEU A 410 -43.08 -69.77 -45.59
C LEU A 410 -43.47 -71.19 -45.16
N PHE A 411 -43.90 -71.35 -43.90
CA PHE A 411 -44.34 -72.62 -43.31
C PHE A 411 -45.85 -72.66 -43.02
N GLN A 412 -46.58 -71.61 -43.43
CA GLN A 412 -48.04 -71.61 -43.61
C GLN A 412 -48.32 -71.78 -45.10
#